data_AF-A0A7W6N973-F1
#
_entry.id   AF-A0A7W6N973-F1
#
_cell.length_a   1.000
_cell.length_b   1.000
_cell.length_c   1.000
_cell.angle_alpha   90.00
_cell.angle_beta   90.00
_cell.angle_gamma   90.00
#
_symmetry.space_group_name_H-M   'P 1'
#
loop_
_entity.id
_entity.type
_entity.pdbx_description
1 polymer ?
#
loop_
_entity_poly.entity_id
_entity_poly.type
_entity_poly.pdbx_seq_one_letter_code
_entity_poly.pdbx_strand_id
1 'polypeptide(L)' 'MQCRFCRQDVDDPCHDMQQMKQRAASHIERCEQALHAMQGMGPGVPRS' A
#
# COMPACT_ATOMS: atom_id res chain seq x y z
N MET A 1 3.36 1.51 -17.11
CA MET A 1 2.92 0.23 -17.72
C MET A 1 1.61 -0.17 -17.05
N GLN A 2 0.54 -0.50 -17.78
CA GLN A 2 -0.73 -0.79 -17.12
C GLN A 2 -0.78 -2.22 -16.56
N CYS A 3 -0.97 -2.35 -15.24
CA CYS A 3 -1.22 -3.64 -14.61
C CYS A 3 -2.63 -4.13 -14.93
N ARG A 4 -2.76 -5.33 -15.52
CA ARG A 4 -4.06 -5.92 -15.90
C ARG A 4 -4.96 -6.26 -14.70
N PHE A 5 -4.36 -6.54 -13.55
CA PHE A 5 -5.07 -6.87 -12.31
C PHE A 5 -5.53 -5.62 -11.57
N CYS A 6 -4.61 -4.68 -11.33
CA CYS A 6 -4.89 -3.45 -10.59
C CYS A 6 -5.58 -2.39 -11.45
N ARG A 7 -5.58 -2.56 -12.79
CA ARG A 7 -6.06 -1.58 -13.78
C ARG A 7 -5.48 -0.19 -13.58
N GLN A 8 -4.25 -0.11 -13.07
CA GLN A 8 -3.51 1.12 -12.79
C GLN A 8 -2.24 1.14 -13.63
N ASP A 9 -1.77 2.34 -13.96
CA ASP A 9 -0.44 2.52 -14.51
C ASP A 9 0.59 2.41 -13.39
N VAL A 10 1.48 1.45 -13.52
CA VAL A 10 2.54 1.12 -12.56
C VAL A 10 3.85 0.88 -13.31
N ASP A 11 4.97 1.07 -12.64
CA ASP A 11 6.28 0.81 -13.25
C ASP A 11 6.50 -0.70 -13.43
N ASP A 12 6.17 -1.48 -12.38
CA ASP A 12 6.22 -2.93 -12.36
C ASP A 12 4.79 -3.50 -12.21
N PRO A 13 4.19 -4.09 -13.27
CA PRO A 13 2.86 -4.68 -13.21
C PRO A 13 2.86 -6.03 -12.48
N CYS A 14 1.73 -6.42 -11.92
CA CYS A 14 1.59 -7.75 -11.34
C CYS A 14 1.67 -8.79 -12.46
N HIS A 15 2.65 -9.68 -12.36
CA HIS A 15 2.90 -10.72 -13.37
C HIS A 15 1.99 -11.95 -13.19
N ASP A 16 1.59 -12.23 -11.95
CA ASP A 16 0.70 -13.34 -11.60
C ASP A 16 -0.23 -12.96 -10.42
N MET A 17 -1.27 -13.75 -10.21
CA MET A 17 -2.27 -13.55 -9.17
C MET A 17 -1.66 -13.63 -7.77
N GLN A 18 -0.62 -14.44 -7.57
CA GLN A 18 0.11 -14.50 -6.29
C GLN A 18 0.81 -13.17 -5.96
N GLN A 19 1.46 -12.54 -6.94
CA GLN A 19 2.09 -11.22 -6.78
C GLN A 19 1.05 -10.13 -6.47
N MET A 20 -0.10 -10.19 -7.15
CA MET A 20 -1.21 -9.28 -6.85
C MET A 20 -1.70 -9.41 -5.40
N LYS A 21 -1.87 -10.64 -4.91
CA LYS A 21 -2.27 -10.91 -3.53
C LYS A 21 -1.24 -10.41 -2.52
N GLN A 22 0.04 -10.62 -2.78
CA GLN A 22 1.12 -10.12 -1.92
C GLN A 22 1.13 -8.58 -1.87
N ARG A 23 1.03 -7.91 -3.02
CA ARG A 23 0.96 -6.43 -3.04
C ARG A 23 -0.26 -5.90 -2.31
N ALA A 24 -1.42 -6.55 -2.46
CA ALA A 24 -2.62 -6.16 -1.74
C ALA A 24 -2.46 -6.36 -0.22
N ALA A 25 -1.89 -7.50 0.21
CA ALA A 25 -1.62 -7.77 1.62
C ALA A 25 -0.66 -6.73 2.22
N SER A 26 0.48 -6.48 1.57
CA SER A 26 1.43 -5.45 2.03
C SER A 26 0.85 -4.05 2.02
N HIS A 27 -0.10 -3.74 1.12
CA HIS A 27 -0.81 -2.47 1.14
C HIS A 27 -1.70 -2.35 2.38
N ILE A 28 -2.46 -3.40 2.69
CA ILE A 28 -3.30 -3.46 3.89
C ILE A 28 -2.45 -3.28 5.14
N GLU A 29 -1.35 -4.04 5.28
CA GLU A 29 -0.45 -3.95 6.44
C GLU A 29 0.10 -2.53 6.63
N ARG A 30 0.52 -1.87 5.54
CA ARG A 30 1.01 -0.48 5.58
C ARG A 30 -0.08 0.50 5.98
N CYS A 31 -1.30 0.32 5.48
CA CYS A 31 -2.44 1.14 5.85
C CYS A 31 -2.85 0.94 7.31
N GLU A 32 -2.87 -0.29 7.80
CA GLU A 32 -3.15 -0.61 9.20
C GLU A 32 -2.09 -0.04 10.12
N GLN A 33 -0.80 -0.19 9.78
CA GLN A 33 0.29 0.43 10.53
C GLN A 33 0.19 1.96 10.55
N ALA A 34 -0.13 2.59 9.41
CA ALA A 34 -0.33 4.04 9.35
C ALA A 34 -1.53 4.48 10.17
N LEU A 35 -2.63 3.72 10.15
CA LEU A 35 -3.82 3.99 10.95
C LEU A 35 -3.52 3.85 12.45
N HIS A 36 -2.84 2.78 12.86
CA HIS A 36 -2.41 2.57 14.23
C HIS A 36 -1.44 3.66 14.69
N ALA A 37 -0.52 4.09 13.83
CA ALA A 37 0.36 5.22 14.11
C ALA A 37 -0.43 6.53 14.28
N MET A 38 -1.46 6.77 13.46
CA MET A 38 -2.34 7.94 13.63
C MET A 38 -3.22 7.85 14.89
N GLN A 39 -3.64 6.66 15.30
CA GLN A 39 -4.46 6.48 16.50
C GLN A 39 -3.62 6.48 17.80
N GLY A 40 -2.35 6.07 17.72
CA GLY A 40 -1.39 6.10 18.83
C GLY A 40 -0.62 7.42 18.97
N MET A 41 -0.66 8.28 17.95
CA MET A 41 -0.03 9.60 17.95
C MET A 41 -1.13 10.68 17.99
N GLY A 42 -1.31 11.31 19.17
CA GLY A 42 -1.88 12.66 19.21
C GLY A 42 -1.13 13.59 18.23
N PRO A 43 -1.69 14.73 17.82
CA PRO A 43 -1.27 15.49 16.64
C PRO A 43 0.22 15.87 16.70
N GLY A 44 1.05 15.03 16.07
CA GLY A 44 2.50 15.16 16.02
C GLY A 44 2.92 15.16 14.56
N VAL A 45 2.71 16.31 13.94
CA VAL A 45 3.11 16.66 12.57
C VAL A 45 4.61 16.35 12.37
N PRO A 46 5.04 15.64 11.31
CA PRO A 46 6.45 15.55 11.00
C PRO A 46 6.93 16.85 10.35
N ARG A 47 7.62 17.63 11.19
CA ARG A 47 8.79 18.49 10.96
C ARG A 47 9.13 18.80 9.49
N SER A 48 9.02 20.08 9.15
CA SER A 48 9.84 20.77 8.12
C SER A 48 10.90 21.61 8.81
#